data_AF-A0A955RUZ2-F1
#
_entry.id   AF-A0A955RUZ2-F1
#
_cell.length_a   1.000
_cell.length_b   1.000
_cell.length_c   1.000
_cell.angle_alpha   90.00
_cell.angle_beta   90.00
_cell.angle_gamma   90.00
#
_symmetry.space_group_name_H-M   'P 1'
#
loop_
_entity.id
_entity.type
_entity.pdbx_description
1 polymer ?
#
loop_
_entity_poly.entity_id
_entity_poly.type
_entity_poly.pdbx_seq_one_letter_code
_entity_poly.pdbx_strand_id
1 'polypeptide(L)'
;MDKKILIEKYFQIVVDKFSQYMESNDFLLETREIQNNSAQVVFRSGSRYVKLLMNLDERDGPNYFNIVLGEGLSTYPEADWNSIALWKLMESHSHDNVGEYAIRLTDVKDVEKVIDLGLQDLEGYGNEFMCGKISTFRKVRGKLNRDREPYIIHKFDKDKGRVSVVDPESERLRKKFS
;
A
#
# COMPACT_ATOMS: atom_id res chain seq x y z
N MET A 1 -24.06 3.92 -13.62
CA MET A 1 -22.76 4.49 -14.00
C MET A 1 -21.75 3.36 -13.92
N ASP A 2 -20.95 3.16 -14.97
CA ASP A 2 -19.97 2.07 -15.02
C ASP A 2 -18.90 2.29 -13.93
N LYS A 3 -18.65 1.28 -13.08
CA LYS A 3 -17.66 1.35 -12.00
C LYS A 3 -16.26 1.60 -12.54
N LYS A 4 -15.95 1.09 -13.73
CA LYS A 4 -14.67 1.32 -14.39
C LYS A 4 -14.47 2.79 -14.73
N ILE A 5 -15.51 3.47 -15.23
CA ILE A 5 -15.47 4.91 -15.53
C ILE A 5 -15.26 5.74 -14.26
N LEU A 6 -15.90 5.33 -13.15
CA LEU A 6 -15.70 5.99 -11.85
C LEU A 6 -14.26 5.84 -11.35
N ILE A 7 -13.72 4.62 -11.42
CA ILE A 7 -12.32 4.35 -11.05
C ILE A 7 -11.38 5.16 -11.93
N GLU A 8 -11.53 5.13 -13.25
CA GLU A 8 -10.69 5.89 -14.16
C GLU A 8 -10.69 7.39 -13.83
N LYS A 9 -11.87 7.96 -13.57
CA LYS A 9 -12.02 9.38 -13.18
C LYS A 9 -11.34 9.68 -11.85
N TYR A 10 -11.65 8.93 -10.79
CA TYR A 10 -11.10 9.18 -9.46
C TYR A 10 -9.61 8.90 -9.39
N PHE A 11 -9.16 7.90 -10.14
CA PHE A 11 -7.76 7.54 -10.19
C PHE A 11 -6.93 8.55 -10.98
N GLN A 12 -7.51 9.22 -11.98
CA GLN A 12 -6.87 10.36 -12.61
C GLN A 12 -6.64 11.50 -11.60
N ILE A 13 -7.63 11.81 -10.75
CA ILE A 13 -7.49 12.81 -9.68
C ILE A 13 -6.36 12.44 -8.71
N VAL A 14 -6.25 11.16 -8.34
CA VAL A 14 -5.14 10.66 -7.50
C VAL A 14 -3.80 10.95 -8.16
N VAL A 15 -3.64 10.56 -9.43
CA VAL A 15 -2.39 10.76 -10.16
C VAL A 15 -2.07 12.26 -10.25
N ASP A 16 -3.04 13.10 -10.62
CA ASP A 16 -2.81 14.54 -10.79
C ASP A 16 -2.39 15.22 -9.49
N LYS A 17 -3.07 14.93 -8.38
CA LYS A 17 -2.77 15.54 -7.07
C LYS A 17 -1.44 15.08 -6.49
N PHE A 18 -1.12 13.79 -6.63
CA PHE A 18 0.11 13.25 -6.06
C PHE A 18 1.34 13.49 -6.93
N SER A 19 1.22 13.56 -8.26
CA SER A 19 2.39 13.61 -9.16
C SER A 19 3.32 14.78 -8.83
N GLN A 20 2.77 15.98 -8.63
CA GLN A 20 3.59 17.15 -8.30
C GLN A 20 4.38 16.96 -6.99
N TYR A 21 3.76 16.38 -5.96
CA TYR A 21 4.42 16.11 -4.68
C TYR A 21 5.45 14.98 -4.79
N MET A 22 5.17 13.96 -5.60
CA MET A 22 6.12 12.86 -5.85
C MET A 22 7.35 13.37 -6.59
N GLU A 23 7.16 14.14 -7.66
CA GLU A 23 8.24 14.69 -8.47
C GLU A 23 9.14 15.62 -7.67
N SER A 24 8.58 16.46 -6.78
CA SER A 24 9.36 17.34 -5.90
C SER A 24 10.21 16.59 -4.86
N ASN A 25 9.95 15.30 -4.65
CA ASN A 25 10.68 14.40 -3.76
C ASN A 25 11.50 13.33 -4.52
N ASP A 26 11.80 13.56 -5.81
CA ASP A 26 12.55 12.64 -6.68
C ASP A 26 11.88 11.27 -6.89
N PHE A 27 10.55 11.20 -6.80
CA PHE A 27 9.77 10.02 -7.16
C PHE A 27 9.17 10.17 -8.55
N LEU A 28 9.43 9.20 -9.43
CA LEU A 28 8.89 9.15 -10.79
C LEU A 28 7.80 8.09 -10.90
N LEU A 29 6.80 8.36 -11.73
CA LEU A 29 5.77 7.39 -12.07
C LEU A 29 6.41 6.14 -12.71
N GLU A 30 6.21 4.98 -12.09
CA GLU A 30 6.73 3.69 -12.56
C GLU A 30 5.64 2.88 -13.27
N THR A 31 4.53 2.60 -12.57
CA THR A 31 3.42 1.82 -13.12
C THR A 31 2.08 2.47 -12.84
N ARG A 32 1.14 2.25 -13.75
CA ARG A 32 -0.26 2.63 -13.62
C ARG A 32 -1.12 1.47 -14.08
N GLU A 33 -1.98 0.97 -13.21
CA GLU A 33 -2.86 -0.17 -13.49
C GLU A 33 -4.29 0.16 -13.08
N ILE A 34 -5.24 -0.10 -13.97
CA ILE A 34 -6.67 0.10 -13.74
C ILE A 34 -7.37 -1.20 -14.08
N GLN A 35 -8.10 -1.73 -13.12
CA GLN A 35 -8.94 -2.93 -13.22
C GLN A 35 -10.41 -2.55 -13.03
N ASN A 36 -11.30 -3.53 -13.13
CA ASN A 36 -12.75 -3.28 -13.07
C ASN A 36 -13.22 -2.70 -11.73
N ASN A 37 -12.58 -3.11 -10.63
CA ASN A 37 -12.95 -2.70 -9.28
C ASN A 37 -11.78 -2.09 -8.48
N SER A 38 -10.59 -1.99 -9.06
CA SER A 38 -9.42 -1.46 -8.36
C SER A 38 -8.51 -0.68 -9.29
N ALA A 39 -7.68 0.18 -8.72
CA ALA A 39 -6.59 0.83 -9.44
C ALA A 39 -5.39 0.99 -8.53
N GLN A 40 -4.20 0.95 -9.12
CA GLN A 40 -2.96 1.21 -8.41
C GLN A 40 -1.96 1.99 -9.26
N VAL A 41 -1.21 2.86 -8.59
CA VAL A 41 -0.09 3.60 -9.20
C VAL A 41 1.11 3.45 -8.28
N VAL A 42 2.27 3.23 -8.88
CA VAL A 42 3.54 3.16 -8.16
C VAL A 42 4.41 4.32 -8.62
N PHE A 43 4.90 5.09 -7.67
CA PHE A 43 5.97 6.05 -7.87
C PHE A 43 7.26 5.51 -7.25
N ARG A 44 8.41 5.73 -7.88
CA ARG A 44 9.70 5.16 -7.47
C ARG A 44 10.81 6.21 -7.39
N SER A 45 11.63 6.08 -6.34
CA SER A 45 12.88 6.80 -6.14
C SER A 45 13.97 5.82 -5.68
N GLY A 46 14.79 5.33 -6.62
CA GLY A 46 15.77 4.28 -6.34
C GLY A 46 15.12 2.99 -5.82
N SER A 47 15.53 2.52 -4.64
CA SER A 47 14.92 1.35 -3.99
C SER A 47 13.57 1.65 -3.32
N ARG A 48 13.23 2.92 -3.09
CA ARG A 48 12.00 3.33 -2.40
C ARG A 48 10.86 3.45 -3.39
N TYR A 49 9.67 3.06 -2.97
CA TYR A 49 8.46 3.30 -3.74
C TYR A 49 7.30 3.76 -2.87
N VAL A 50 6.39 4.54 -3.47
CA VAL A 50 5.09 4.87 -2.92
C VAL A 50 4.04 4.26 -3.84
N LYS A 51 3.16 3.44 -3.29
CA LYS A 51 2.05 2.82 -4.01
C LYS A 51 0.74 3.41 -3.51
N LEU A 52 -0.05 3.97 -4.42
CA LEU A 52 -1.40 4.44 -4.14
C LEU A 52 -2.38 3.38 -4.66
N LEU A 53 -3.29 2.93 -3.80
CA LEU A 53 -4.23 1.85 -4.06
C LEU A 53 -5.65 2.37 -3.87
N MET A 54 -6.54 2.03 -4.79
CA MET A 54 -7.97 2.25 -4.67
C MET A 54 -8.68 0.91 -4.91
N ASN A 55 -9.58 0.53 -4.01
CA ASN A 55 -10.43 -0.64 -4.17
C ASN A 55 -11.89 -0.26 -3.95
N LEU A 56 -12.73 -0.56 -4.94
CA LEU A 56 -14.17 -0.34 -4.95
C LEU A 56 -14.96 -1.67 -5.10
N ASP A 57 -14.32 -2.80 -4.86
CA ASP A 57 -14.96 -4.11 -4.86
C ASP A 57 -15.78 -4.30 -3.57
N GLU A 58 -17.09 -4.29 -3.71
CA GLU A 58 -18.03 -4.45 -2.59
C GLU A 58 -17.89 -5.80 -1.86
N ARG A 59 -17.24 -6.80 -2.50
CA ARG A 59 -16.99 -8.11 -1.90
C ARG A 59 -15.80 -8.11 -0.95
N ASP A 60 -14.89 -7.14 -1.07
CA ASP A 60 -13.62 -7.08 -0.33
C ASP A 60 -13.70 -6.16 0.92
N GLY A 61 -14.88 -5.70 1.31
CA GLY A 61 -15.06 -4.75 2.43
C GLY A 61 -15.02 -3.29 1.98
N PRO A 62 -15.18 -2.31 2.88
CA PRO A 62 -15.57 -0.95 2.48
C PRO A 62 -14.59 -0.39 1.46
N ASN A 63 -15.12 0.32 0.45
CA ASN A 63 -14.30 0.98 -0.55
C ASN A 63 -13.22 1.82 0.14
N TYR A 64 -11.97 1.73 -0.32
CA TYR A 64 -10.87 2.40 0.33
C TYR A 64 -9.88 2.99 -0.66
N PHE A 65 -9.19 4.03 -0.17
CA PHE A 65 -7.94 4.52 -0.68
C PHE A 65 -6.84 4.17 0.34
N ASN A 66 -5.67 3.77 -0.14
CA ASN A 66 -4.54 3.47 0.72
C ASN A 66 -3.22 3.96 0.10
N ILE A 67 -2.30 4.36 0.96
CA ILE A 67 -0.96 4.82 0.60
C ILE A 67 0.02 3.85 1.25
N VAL A 68 0.86 3.20 0.45
CA VAL A 68 1.81 2.20 0.90
C VAL A 68 3.23 2.67 0.59
N LEU A 69 4.09 2.66 1.59
CA LEU A 69 5.51 2.98 1.46
C LEU A 69 6.32 1.68 1.46
N GLY A 70 7.27 1.52 0.55
CA GLY A 70 8.07 0.30 0.49
C GLY A 70 9.52 0.52 0.05
N GLU A 71 10.36 -0.47 0.36
CA GLU A 71 11.78 -0.49 -0.01
C GLU A 71 12.14 -1.83 -0.66
N GLY A 72 12.35 -1.82 -1.97
CA GLY A 72 12.64 -2.99 -2.79
C GLY A 72 11.65 -3.12 -3.95
N LEU A 73 11.25 -4.36 -4.26
CA LEU A 73 10.28 -4.64 -5.30
C LEU A 73 8.86 -4.26 -4.87
N SER A 74 8.10 -3.62 -5.75
CA SER A 74 6.70 -3.22 -5.52
C SER A 74 5.70 -4.34 -5.82
N THR A 75 6.18 -5.52 -6.18
CA THR A 75 5.40 -6.68 -6.61
C THR A 75 5.38 -7.80 -5.56
N TYR A 76 4.33 -8.61 -5.61
CA TYR A 76 4.21 -9.82 -4.80
C TYR A 76 5.32 -10.84 -5.16
N PRO A 77 5.86 -11.61 -4.20
CA PRO A 77 5.56 -11.60 -2.76
C PRO A 77 6.34 -10.56 -1.96
N GLU A 78 7.37 -9.95 -2.53
CA GLU A 78 8.31 -9.10 -1.77
C GLU A 78 7.61 -7.87 -1.15
N ALA A 79 6.70 -7.25 -1.89
CA ALA A 79 5.97 -6.06 -1.46
C ALA A 79 5.22 -6.26 -0.13
N ASP A 80 4.72 -7.47 0.14
CA ASP A 80 3.99 -7.76 1.36
C ASP A 80 4.88 -7.71 2.61
N TRP A 81 6.18 -7.91 2.43
CA TRP A 81 7.15 -7.94 3.51
C TRP A 81 7.99 -6.66 3.56
N ASN A 82 8.21 -6.01 2.41
CA ASN A 82 9.12 -4.88 2.32
C ASN A 82 8.44 -3.51 2.50
N SER A 83 7.13 -3.48 2.75
CA SER A 83 6.30 -2.26 2.77
C SER A 83 5.39 -2.17 3.99
N ILE A 84 4.87 -0.96 4.23
CA ILE A 84 3.85 -0.68 5.24
C ILE A 84 2.86 0.35 4.70
N ALA A 85 1.61 0.28 5.14
CA ALA A 85 0.67 1.36 4.90
C ALA A 85 1.07 2.63 5.68
N LEU A 86 0.82 3.82 5.13
CA LEU A 86 1.16 5.11 5.73
C LEU A 86 0.52 5.26 7.12
N TRP A 87 -0.72 4.81 7.29
CA TRP A 87 -1.42 4.86 8.57
C TRP A 87 -0.71 4.05 9.67
N LYS A 88 0.10 3.05 9.34
CA LYS A 88 0.96 2.36 10.31
C LYS A 88 2.13 3.21 10.80
N LEU A 89 2.61 4.15 10.00
CA LEU A 89 3.55 5.17 10.48
C LEU A 89 2.85 6.18 11.39
N MET A 90 1.64 6.61 11.01
CA MET A 90 0.84 7.52 11.84
C MET A 90 0.55 6.91 13.22
N GLU A 91 0.19 5.63 13.28
CA GLU A 91 -0.07 4.86 14.52
C GLU A 91 1.17 4.80 15.43
N SER A 92 2.38 4.89 14.85
CA SER A 92 3.61 4.93 15.64
C SER A 92 3.92 6.31 16.25
N HIS A 93 3.24 7.37 15.78
CA HIS A 93 3.42 8.76 16.24
C HIS A 93 2.23 9.28 17.07
N SER A 94 1.02 8.76 16.85
CA SER A 94 -0.20 9.13 17.58
C SER A 94 -0.91 7.90 18.17
N HIS A 95 -1.62 8.09 19.28
CA HIS A 95 -2.49 7.07 19.90
C HIS A 95 -3.93 7.15 19.36
N ASP A 96 -4.19 7.98 18.36
CA ASP A 96 -5.51 8.09 17.72
C ASP A 96 -5.84 6.84 16.88
N ASN A 97 -7.14 6.58 16.72
CA ASN A 97 -7.62 5.54 15.79
C ASN A 97 -7.33 5.96 14.34
N VAL A 98 -6.15 5.59 13.85
CA VAL A 98 -5.75 5.75 12.44
C VAL A 98 -5.97 4.46 11.67
N GLY A 99 -6.32 4.58 10.39
CA GLY A 99 -6.64 3.43 9.54
C GLY A 99 -6.65 3.80 8.06
N GLU A 100 -7.14 2.87 7.24
CA GLU A 100 -7.32 3.11 5.80
C GLU A 100 -8.35 4.20 5.54
N TYR A 101 -8.19 4.90 4.41
CA TYR A 101 -9.10 5.99 4.07
C TYR A 101 -10.38 5.44 3.44
N ALA A 102 -11.47 5.42 4.21
CA ALA A 102 -12.76 4.97 3.72
C ALA A 102 -13.29 5.90 2.61
N ILE A 103 -13.56 5.33 1.44
CA ILE A 103 -14.20 6.02 0.31
C ILE A 103 -15.71 5.83 0.40
N ARG A 104 -16.45 6.94 0.33
CA ARG A 104 -17.89 6.93 0.06
C ARG A 104 -18.11 7.37 -1.38
N LEU A 105 -18.66 6.48 -2.21
CA LEU A 105 -18.91 6.73 -3.63
C LEU A 105 -20.17 7.58 -3.87
N THR A 106 -20.49 8.48 -2.94
CA THR A 106 -21.67 9.33 -2.96
C THR A 106 -21.48 10.55 -3.86
N ASP A 107 -20.30 11.16 -3.85
CA ASP A 107 -19.92 12.33 -4.68
C ASP A 107 -18.41 12.30 -4.98
N VAL A 108 -18.00 12.76 -6.18
CA VAL A 108 -16.58 13.00 -6.51
C VAL A 108 -15.89 13.91 -5.50
N LYS A 109 -16.62 14.90 -4.95
CA LYS A 109 -16.06 15.81 -3.95
C LYS A 109 -15.69 15.11 -2.65
N ASP A 110 -16.38 14.03 -2.29
CA ASP A 110 -16.04 13.24 -1.11
C ASP A 110 -14.79 12.41 -1.36
N VAL A 111 -14.62 11.91 -2.58
CA VAL A 111 -13.38 11.22 -2.99
C VAL A 111 -12.20 12.18 -3.03
N GLU A 112 -12.35 13.37 -3.58
CA GLU A 112 -11.31 14.41 -3.60
C GLU A 112 -10.85 14.78 -2.18
N LYS A 113 -11.77 14.97 -1.23
CA LYS A 113 -11.42 15.23 0.18
C LYS A 113 -10.59 14.10 0.78
N VAL A 114 -10.96 12.85 0.51
CA VAL A 114 -10.21 11.68 1.00
C VAL A 114 -8.79 11.65 0.42
N ILE A 115 -8.65 11.96 -0.87
CA ILE A 115 -7.36 12.05 -1.55
C ILE A 115 -6.51 13.19 -0.97
N ASP A 116 -7.13 14.35 -0.69
CA ASP A 116 -6.47 15.50 -0.08
C ASP A 116 -5.97 15.20 1.33
N LEU A 117 -6.78 14.53 2.15
CA LEU A 117 -6.36 14.07 3.48
C LEU A 117 -5.17 13.11 3.37
N GLY A 118 -5.22 12.16 2.44
CA GLY A 118 -4.11 11.22 2.23
C GLY A 118 -2.81 11.92 1.81
N LEU A 119 -2.89 12.97 0.99
CA LEU A 119 -1.73 13.77 0.62
C LEU A 119 -1.18 14.54 1.82
N GLN A 120 -2.04 15.19 2.60
CA GLN A 120 -1.66 15.90 3.83
C GLN A 120 -0.99 14.95 4.84
N ASP A 121 -1.50 13.74 5.01
CA ASP A 121 -0.91 12.74 5.89
C ASP A 121 0.44 12.23 5.36
N LEU A 122 0.60 12.11 4.03
CA LEU A 122 1.89 11.76 3.43
C LEU A 122 2.92 12.87 3.64
N GLU A 123 2.51 14.13 3.51
CA GLU A 123 3.33 15.31 3.80
C GLU A 123 3.69 15.40 5.29
N GLY A 124 2.76 15.11 6.19
CA GLY A 124 2.97 15.21 7.63
C GLY A 124 3.77 14.06 8.23
N TYR A 125 3.43 12.82 7.87
CA TYR A 125 3.97 11.61 8.52
C TYR A 125 4.92 10.81 7.61
N GLY A 126 4.85 11.00 6.30
CA GLY A 126 5.70 10.30 5.33
C GLY A 126 6.99 11.06 4.95
N ASN A 127 7.14 12.33 5.34
CA ASN A 127 8.22 13.20 4.87
C ASN A 127 9.63 12.63 5.07
N GLU A 128 9.92 12.01 6.23
CA GLU A 128 11.22 11.38 6.46
C GLU A 128 11.52 10.32 5.40
N PHE A 129 10.55 9.45 5.09
CA PHE A 129 10.67 8.44 4.05
C PHE A 129 10.86 9.08 2.67
N MET A 130 10.11 10.14 2.36
CA MET A 130 10.19 10.86 1.08
C MET A 130 11.58 11.48 0.87
N CYS A 131 12.20 12.04 1.92
CA CYS A 131 13.56 12.59 1.86
C CYS A 131 14.69 11.56 2.09
N GLY A 132 14.39 10.26 2.15
CA GLY A 132 15.40 9.19 2.21
C GLY A 132 15.84 8.80 3.63
N LYS A 133 15.26 9.42 4.66
CA LYS A 133 15.45 9.06 6.06
C LYS A 133 14.52 7.88 6.42
N ILE A 134 14.97 6.68 6.10
CA ILE A 134 14.15 5.45 6.17
C ILE A 134 14.24 4.67 7.49
N SER A 135 14.90 5.22 8.52
CA SER A 135 15.08 4.54 9.82
C SER A 135 13.75 4.24 10.52
N THR A 136 12.87 5.25 10.61
CA THR A 136 11.54 5.14 11.21
C THR A 136 10.68 4.11 10.46
N PHE A 137 10.66 4.22 9.13
CA PHE A 137 10.01 3.25 8.24
C PHE A 137 10.47 1.80 8.50
N ARG A 138 11.78 1.54 8.47
CA ARG A 138 12.33 0.19 8.68
C ARG A 138 12.01 -0.34 10.08
N LYS A 139 12.03 0.51 11.11
CA LYS A 139 11.67 0.12 12.49
C LYS A 139 10.22 -0.32 12.60
N VAL A 140 9.28 0.45 12.03
CA VAL A 140 7.85 0.12 12.04
C VAL A 140 7.58 -1.15 11.24
N ARG A 141 8.13 -1.25 10.02
CA ARG A 141 8.03 -2.45 9.19
C ARG A 141 8.54 -3.69 9.90
N GLY A 142 9.74 -3.62 10.50
CA GLY A 142 10.33 -4.74 11.21
C GLY A 142 9.46 -5.22 12.38
N LYS A 143 8.85 -4.28 13.13
CA LYS A 143 7.90 -4.63 14.19
C LYS A 143 6.69 -5.40 13.64
N LEU A 144 6.05 -4.89 12.58
CA LEU A 144 4.89 -5.53 11.95
C LEU A 144 5.22 -6.93 11.43
N ASN A 145 6.38 -7.11 10.80
CA ASN A 145 6.78 -8.39 10.23
C ASN A 145 7.13 -9.46 11.26
N ARG A 146 7.63 -9.06 12.44
CA ARG A 146 7.91 -10.01 13.53
C ARG A 146 6.65 -10.67 14.06
N ASP A 147 5.55 -9.92 14.08
CA ASP A 147 4.25 -10.37 14.58
C ASP A 147 3.41 -11.09 13.49
N ARG A 148 3.87 -11.06 12.23
CA ARG A 148 3.16 -11.64 11.09
C ARG A 148 3.64 -13.06 10.81
N GLU A 149 2.69 -14.00 10.76
CA GLU A 149 2.97 -15.37 10.32
C GLU A 149 3.30 -15.42 8.81
N PRO A 150 4.29 -16.23 8.40
CA PRO A 150 4.52 -16.54 6.99
C PRO A 150 3.29 -17.16 6.34
N TYR A 151 3.22 -17.03 5.02
CA TYR A 151 2.18 -17.68 4.23
C TYR A 151 2.25 -19.20 4.33
N ILE A 152 1.07 -19.81 4.29
CA ILE A 152 0.90 -21.27 4.26
C ILE A 152 0.51 -21.67 2.85
N ILE A 153 1.22 -22.65 2.30
CA ILE A 153 0.91 -23.25 1.01
C ILE A 153 0.43 -24.69 1.19
N HIS A 154 -0.53 -25.08 0.36
CA HIS A 154 -1.08 -26.42 0.38
C HIS A 154 -0.45 -27.26 -0.73
N LYS A 155 0.05 -28.43 -0.37
CA LYS A 155 0.64 -29.39 -1.32
C LYS A 155 -0.01 -30.75 -1.14
N PHE A 156 -0.01 -31.55 -2.20
CA PHE A 156 -0.42 -32.94 -2.10
C PHE A 156 0.80 -33.81 -1.82
N ASP A 157 0.75 -34.54 -0.72
CA ASP A 157 1.69 -35.56 -0.31
C ASP A 157 1.06 -36.92 -0.60
N LYS A 158 1.81 -37.83 -1.24
CA LYS A 158 1.28 -39.13 -1.68
C LYS A 158 0.86 -40.03 -0.51
N ASP A 159 1.50 -39.89 0.65
CA ASP A 159 1.29 -40.75 1.82
C ASP A 159 0.32 -40.09 2.82
N LYS A 160 0.30 -38.76 2.87
CA LYS A 160 -0.47 -37.98 3.86
C LYS A 160 -1.66 -37.22 3.27
N GLY A 161 -1.85 -37.25 1.95
CA GLY A 161 -2.88 -36.47 1.27
C GLY A 161 -2.54 -34.97 1.26
N ARG A 162 -3.54 -34.10 1.45
CA ARG A 162 -3.31 -32.64 1.44
C ARG A 162 -2.60 -32.20 2.71
N VAL A 163 -1.39 -31.63 2.57
CA VAL A 163 -0.59 -31.07 3.66
C VAL A 163 -0.47 -29.55 3.53
N SER A 164 -0.43 -28.87 4.66
CA SER A 164 -0.18 -27.43 4.77
C SER A 164 1.23 -27.21 5.30
N VAL A 165 2.04 -26.42 4.59
CA VAL A 165 3.42 -26.13 4.99
C VAL A 165 3.68 -24.63 4.87
N VAL A 166 4.61 -24.11 5.66
CA VAL A 166 5.11 -22.75 5.51
C VAL A 166 5.72 -22.57 4.12
N ASP A 167 5.35 -21.49 3.44
CA ASP A 167 6.00 -21.06 2.21
C ASP A 167 7.44 -20.62 2.50
N PRO A 168 8.46 -21.32 1.97
CA PRO A 168 9.86 -20.99 2.23
C PRO A 168 10.23 -19.57 1.79
N GLU A 169 9.61 -19.07 0.70
CA GLU A 169 9.91 -17.73 0.21
C GLU A 169 9.33 -16.66 1.15
N SER A 170 8.08 -16.83 1.57
CA SER A 170 7.48 -15.98 2.60
C SER A 170 8.29 -15.93 3.89
N GLU A 171 8.79 -17.07 4.39
CA GLU A 171 9.61 -17.11 5.62
C GLU A 171 10.98 -16.44 5.43
N ARG A 172 11.59 -16.60 4.25
CA ARG A 172 12.85 -15.92 3.89
C ARG A 172 12.66 -14.41 3.86
N LEU A 173 11.57 -13.94 3.24
CA LEU A 173 11.23 -12.51 3.13
C LEU A 173 10.89 -11.92 4.50
N ARG A 174 10.12 -12.62 5.32
CA ARG A 174 9.86 -12.22 6.72
C ARG A 174 11.17 -11.98 7.46
N LYS A 175 12.11 -12.93 7.44
CA LYS A 175 13.42 -12.80 8.08
C LYS A 175 14.25 -11.63 7.53
N LYS A 176 14.22 -11.41 6.21
CA LYS A 176 14.94 -10.31 5.56
C LYS A 176 14.43 -8.93 5.99
N PHE A 177 13.13 -8.80 6.25
CA PHE A 177 12.47 -7.51 6.46
C PHE A 177 11.92 -7.28 7.88
N SER A 178 12.15 -8.22 8.80
CA SER A 178 11.87 -8.12 10.25
C SER A 178 12.89 -7.31 11.03
#